data_AF-A0A2N1US36-F1
#
_entry.id   AF-A0A2N1US36-F1
#
_cell.length_a   1.000
_cell.length_b   1.000
_cell.length_c   1.000
_cell.angle_alpha   90.00
_cell.angle_beta   90.00
_cell.angle_gamma   90.00
#
_symmetry.space_group_name_H-M   'P 1'
#
loop_
_entity.id
_entity.type
_entity.pdbx_description
1 polymer ?
#
loop_
_entity_poly.entity_id
_entity_poly.type
_entity_poly.pdbx_seq_one_letter_code
_entity_poly.pdbx_strand_id
1 'polypeptide(L)'
;MTPPQAEQFIKEPSDANEQLARLFKYHQEYSMFQYPEWATYEGDHRYNDRLTDGSEKAVQNRYQDFRRILSLLEKISYQGLSSENKLNHALFKAMLLDALAEEPFQFQLTPITQQNGLHIGFPQIIESQPLKKAAD
;
A
#
# COMPACT_ATOMS: atom_id res chain seq x y z
N MET A 1 -10.63 -9.93 -4.73
CA MET A 1 -11.30 -8.69 -4.28
C MET A 1 -10.40 -7.56 -4.74
N THR A 2 -10.77 -6.90 -5.83
CA THR A 2 -10.02 -5.74 -6.34
C THR A 2 -10.12 -4.62 -5.31
N PRO A 3 -9.05 -3.84 -5.06
CA PRO A 3 -9.16 -2.60 -4.29
C PRO A 3 -10.34 -1.78 -4.83
N PRO A 4 -11.10 -1.06 -3.97
CA PRO A 4 -12.19 -0.19 -4.41
C PRO A 4 -11.74 0.69 -5.58
N GLN A 5 -12.62 1.01 -6.52
CA GLN A 5 -12.20 1.81 -7.69
C GLN A 5 -11.65 3.16 -7.23
N ALA A 6 -10.33 3.35 -7.29
CA ALA A 6 -9.61 4.54 -6.81
C ALA A 6 -10.18 5.86 -7.39
N GLU A 7 -10.78 5.77 -8.57
CA GLU A 7 -11.35 6.90 -9.31
C GLU A 7 -12.75 7.31 -8.86
N GLN A 8 -13.47 6.47 -8.11
CA GLN A 8 -14.82 6.83 -7.63
C GLN A 8 -14.77 7.93 -6.56
N PHE A 9 -13.70 8.00 -5.77
CA PHE A 9 -13.62 8.93 -4.63
C PHE A 9 -13.39 10.39 -5.02
N ILE A 10 -12.86 10.67 -6.22
CA ILE A 10 -12.63 12.02 -6.75
C ILE A 10 -13.89 12.58 -7.45
N LYS A 11 -14.83 11.72 -7.86
CA LYS A 11 -16.02 12.16 -8.61
C LYS A 11 -17.14 12.70 -7.72
N GLU A 12 -17.15 12.32 -6.45
CA GLU A 12 -18.11 12.82 -5.48
C GLU A 12 -17.74 14.24 -5.04
N PRO A 13 -18.69 15.19 -4.98
CA PRO A 13 -18.40 16.54 -4.51
C PRO A 13 -17.99 16.49 -3.04
N SER A 14 -16.71 16.78 -2.77
CA SER A 14 -16.11 16.85 -1.44
C SER A 14 -14.95 17.84 -1.43
N ASP A 15 -14.65 18.46 -0.29
CA ASP A 15 -13.51 19.38 -0.17
C ASP A 15 -12.14 18.64 -0.28
N ALA A 16 -11.06 19.40 -0.47
CA ALA A 16 -9.73 18.84 -0.72
C ALA A 16 -9.20 17.98 0.44
N ASN A 17 -9.54 18.29 1.69
CA ASN A 17 -9.11 17.52 2.86
C ASN A 17 -9.84 16.17 2.89
N GLU A 18 -11.14 16.17 2.57
CA GLU A 18 -11.91 14.94 2.48
C GLU A 18 -11.42 14.05 1.33
N GLN A 19 -11.07 14.63 0.17
CA GLN A 19 -10.46 13.89 -0.94
C GLN A 19 -9.14 13.24 -0.52
N LEU A 20 -8.28 13.96 0.22
CA LEU A 20 -7.01 13.44 0.72
C LEU A 20 -7.22 12.29 1.71
N ALA A 21 -8.13 12.45 2.66
CA ALA A 21 -8.46 11.42 3.64
C ALA A 21 -9.00 10.14 2.97
N ARG A 22 -9.86 10.28 1.95
CA ARG A 22 -10.35 9.14 1.16
C ARG A 22 -9.23 8.45 0.40
N LEU A 23 -8.28 9.20 -0.16
CA LEU A 23 -7.12 8.62 -0.86
C LEU A 23 -6.22 7.84 0.10
N PHE A 24 -5.98 8.35 1.32
CA PHE A 24 -5.22 7.61 2.34
C PHE A 24 -5.92 6.31 2.74
N LYS A 25 -7.24 6.36 2.97
CA LYS A 25 -8.02 5.15 3.27
C LYS A 25 -7.95 4.14 2.12
N TYR A 26 -8.04 4.61 0.88
CA TYR A 26 -7.89 3.76 -0.30
C TYR A 26 -6.49 3.11 -0.34
N HIS A 27 -5.43 3.89 -0.14
CA HIS A 27 -4.06 3.38 -0.14
C HIS A 27 -3.81 2.37 0.99
N GLN A 28 -4.40 2.60 2.17
CA GLN A 28 -4.30 1.66 3.29
C GLN A 28 -4.96 0.32 2.95
N GLU A 29 -6.21 0.31 2.48
CA GLU A 29 -6.90 -0.92 2.06
C GLU A 29 -6.17 -1.63 0.91
N TYR A 30 -5.65 -0.85 -0.04
CA TYR A 30 -4.79 -1.37 -1.12
C TYR A 30 -3.55 -2.07 -0.56
N SER A 31 -2.86 -1.44 0.39
CA SER A 31 -1.63 -1.97 0.99
C SER A 31 -1.90 -3.26 1.76
N MET A 32 -2.98 -3.32 2.56
CA MET A 32 -3.36 -4.55 3.29
C MET A 32 -3.69 -5.70 2.34
N PHE A 33 -4.30 -5.40 1.18
CA PHE A 33 -4.58 -6.41 0.17
C PHE A 33 -3.32 -6.90 -0.56
N GLN A 34 -2.39 -6.00 -0.89
CA GLN A 34 -1.15 -6.34 -1.61
C GLN A 34 -0.09 -7.00 -0.74
N TYR A 35 -0.10 -6.69 0.56
CA TYR A 35 0.84 -7.19 1.56
C TYR A 35 0.08 -7.85 2.73
N PRO A 36 -0.50 -9.04 2.54
CA PRO A 36 -1.29 -9.74 3.55
C PRO A 36 -0.58 -9.93 4.89
N GLU A 37 0.73 -10.19 4.86
CA GLU A 37 1.56 -10.39 6.05
C GLU A 37 1.62 -9.12 6.91
N TRP A 38 1.66 -7.95 6.24
CA TRP A 38 1.57 -6.66 6.92
C TRP A 38 0.18 -6.42 7.49
N ALA A 39 -0.87 -6.84 6.78
CA ALA A 39 -2.23 -6.79 7.32
C ALA A 39 -2.36 -7.59 8.62
N THR A 40 -1.82 -8.81 8.65
CA THR A 40 -1.78 -9.64 9.87
C THR A 40 -1.01 -8.94 11.00
N TYR A 41 0.15 -8.33 10.71
CA TYR A 41 0.94 -7.58 11.68
C TYR A 41 0.15 -6.41 12.31
N GLU A 42 -0.62 -5.70 11.51
CA GLU A 42 -1.49 -4.58 11.93
C GLU A 42 -2.81 -5.05 12.58
N GLY A 43 -3.02 -6.36 12.74
CA GLY A 43 -4.21 -6.96 13.35
C GLY A 43 -5.41 -7.14 12.41
N ASP A 44 -5.22 -6.92 11.11
CA ASP A 44 -6.23 -7.20 10.09
C ASP A 44 -6.08 -8.63 9.55
N HIS A 45 -6.95 -9.52 10.03
CA HIS A 45 -6.89 -10.94 9.72
C HIS A 45 -7.71 -11.37 8.48
N ARG A 46 -8.19 -10.42 7.66
CA ARG A 46 -9.00 -10.72 6.45
C ARG A 46 -8.24 -11.52 5.38
N TYR A 47 -6.91 -11.56 5.45
CA TYR A 47 -6.04 -12.13 4.41
C TYR A 47 -5.00 -13.12 4.96
N ASN A 48 -5.21 -13.69 6.16
CA ASN A 48 -4.26 -14.63 6.79
C ASN A 48 -4.01 -15.90 5.95
N ASP A 49 -4.88 -16.20 4.98
CA ASP A 49 -4.75 -17.32 4.03
C ASP A 49 -3.84 -17.02 2.82
N ARG A 50 -3.18 -15.86 2.79
CA ARG A 50 -2.42 -15.36 1.63
C ARG A 50 -1.05 -14.87 2.00
N LEU A 51 -0.18 -14.86 0.98
CA LEU A 51 1.12 -14.22 1.01
C LEU A 51 1.21 -13.18 -0.11
N THR A 52 2.14 -12.24 0.03
CA THR A 52 2.47 -11.25 -0.99
C THR A 52 2.84 -11.95 -2.30
N ASP A 53 2.18 -11.57 -3.39
CA ASP A 53 2.51 -12.07 -4.73
C ASP A 53 3.81 -11.41 -5.23
N GLY A 54 4.90 -12.18 -5.19
CA GLY A 54 6.23 -11.77 -5.64
C GLY A 54 6.47 -11.94 -7.14
N SER A 55 5.48 -12.38 -7.93
CA SER A 55 5.65 -12.55 -9.37
C SER A 55 5.95 -11.23 -10.06
N GLU A 56 6.72 -11.27 -11.16
CA GLU A 56 7.06 -10.08 -11.94
C GLU A 56 5.81 -9.29 -12.35
N LYS A 57 4.75 -9.99 -12.76
CA LYS A 57 3.47 -9.38 -13.10
C LYS A 57 2.85 -8.61 -11.93
N ALA A 58 2.85 -9.18 -10.73
CA ALA A 58 2.30 -8.51 -9.55
C ALA A 58 3.14 -7.29 -9.16
N VAL A 59 4.47 -7.40 -9.22
CA VAL A 59 5.39 -6.28 -8.99
C VAL A 59 5.13 -5.13 -9.97
N GLN A 60 5.03 -5.43 -11.27
CA GLN A 60 4.73 -4.42 -12.30
C GLN A 60 3.38 -3.75 -12.09
N ASN A 61 2.36 -4.53 -11.70
CA ASN A 61 1.04 -3.98 -11.37
C ASN A 61 1.12 -3.03 -10.16
N ARG A 62 1.89 -3.36 -9.12
CA ARG A 62 2.08 -2.47 -7.96
C ARG A 62 2.69 -1.13 -8.35
N TYR A 63 3.71 -1.12 -9.20
CA TYR A 63 4.27 0.14 -9.71
C TYR A 63 3.29 0.93 -10.57
N GLN A 64 2.43 0.28 -11.36
CA GLN A 64 1.36 0.96 -12.10
C GLN A 64 0.31 1.56 -11.16
N ASP A 65 -0.01 0.86 -10.08
CA ASP A 65 -0.95 1.34 -9.06
C ASP A 65 -0.37 2.54 -8.30
N PHE A 66 0.91 2.54 -7.93
CA PHE A 66 1.58 3.70 -7.33
C PHE A 66 1.55 4.93 -8.23
N ARG A 67 1.77 4.79 -9.54
CA ARG A 67 1.58 5.89 -10.50
C ARG A 67 0.15 6.40 -10.54
N ARG A 68 -0.83 5.49 -10.48
CA ARG A 68 -2.25 5.87 -10.44
C ARG A 68 -2.55 6.67 -9.17
N ILE A 69 -2.11 6.19 -8.01
CA ILE A 69 -2.30 6.85 -6.72
C ILE A 69 -1.63 8.23 -6.71
N LEU A 70 -0.41 8.35 -7.23
CA LEU A 70 0.28 9.63 -7.37
C LEU A 70 -0.50 10.60 -8.26
N SER A 71 -1.01 10.13 -9.40
CA SER A 71 -1.85 10.94 -10.28
C SER A 71 -3.14 11.41 -9.59
N LEU A 72 -3.75 10.57 -8.75
CA LEU A 72 -4.92 10.94 -7.95
C LEU A 72 -4.56 11.99 -6.89
N LEU A 73 -3.42 11.83 -6.20
CA LEU A 73 -2.91 12.80 -5.23
C LEU A 73 -2.65 14.17 -5.84
N GLU A 74 -2.14 14.22 -7.07
CA GLU A 74 -1.84 15.46 -7.80
C GLU A 74 -3.08 16.20 -8.31
N LYS A 75 -4.23 15.51 -8.43
CA LYS A 75 -5.52 16.13 -8.77
C LYS A 75 -6.17 16.86 -7.59
N ILE A 76 -5.77 16.54 -6.36
CA ILE A 76 -6.29 17.19 -5.15
C ILE A 76 -5.75 18.62 -5.08
N SER A 77 -6.65 19.59 -4.89
CA SER A 77 -6.27 21.01 -4.80
C SER A 77 -5.41 21.28 -3.56
N TYR A 78 -4.10 21.44 -3.76
CA TYR A 78 -3.14 21.71 -2.68
C TYR A 78 -3.48 22.98 -1.89
N GLN A 79 -4.03 24.00 -2.55
CA GLN A 79 -4.40 25.25 -1.88
C GLN A 79 -5.69 25.14 -1.05
N GLY A 80 -6.53 24.13 -1.31
CA GLY A 80 -7.70 23.82 -0.51
C GLY A 80 -7.40 23.02 0.76
N LEU A 81 -6.15 22.58 0.96
CA LEU A 81 -5.74 21.79 2.12
C LEU A 81 -5.45 22.67 3.33
N SER A 82 -5.77 22.15 4.52
CA SER A 82 -5.28 22.68 5.79
C SER A 82 -3.75 22.62 5.88
N SER A 83 -3.13 23.38 6.78
CA SER A 83 -1.68 23.37 6.95
C SER A 83 -1.12 21.98 7.28
N GLU A 84 -1.84 21.21 8.09
CA GLU A 84 -1.49 19.82 8.43
C GLU A 84 -1.60 18.91 7.21
N ASN A 85 -2.69 19.03 6.44
CA ASN A 85 -2.88 18.20 5.26
C ASN A 85 -1.95 18.56 4.10
N LYS A 86 -1.44 19.80 4.03
CA LYS A 86 -0.35 20.16 3.12
C LYS A 86 0.93 19.38 3.43
N LEU A 87 1.27 19.22 4.70
CA LEU A 87 2.40 18.40 5.13
C LEU A 87 2.16 16.92 4.80
N ASN A 88 0.99 16.38 5.18
CA ASN A 88 0.65 14.97 4.90
C ASN A 88 0.65 14.66 3.40
N HIS A 89 0.14 15.58 2.58
CA HIS A 89 0.20 15.49 1.11
C HIS A 89 1.64 15.43 0.60
N ALA A 90 2.51 16.33 1.07
CA ALA A 90 3.91 16.37 0.66
C ALA A 90 4.68 15.10 1.06
N LEU A 91 4.47 14.62 2.29
CA LEU A 91 5.09 13.38 2.78
C LEU A 91 4.64 12.18 1.97
N PHE A 92 3.33 12.04 1.74
CA PHE A 92 2.80 10.92 0.98
C PHE A 92 3.27 10.97 -0.49
N LYS A 93 3.37 12.17 -1.08
CA LYS A 93 3.96 12.34 -2.42
C LYS A 93 5.42 11.87 -2.45
N ALA A 94 6.22 12.24 -1.46
CA ALA A 94 7.61 11.79 -1.37
C ALA A 94 7.71 10.26 -1.28
N MET A 95 6.91 9.63 -0.40
CA MET A 95 6.87 8.17 -0.26
C MET A 95 6.53 7.46 -1.59
N LEU A 96 5.56 7.97 -2.34
CA LEU A 96 5.19 7.39 -3.64
C LEU A 96 6.30 7.57 -4.69
N LEU A 97 6.96 8.73 -4.71
CA LEU A 97 8.06 8.99 -5.63
C LEU A 97 9.28 8.12 -5.31
N ASP A 98 9.60 7.93 -4.04
CA ASP A 98 10.68 7.04 -3.60
C ASP A 98 10.38 5.60 -4.01
N ALA A 99 9.16 5.10 -3.75
CA ALA A 99 8.74 3.78 -4.19
C ALA A 99 8.84 3.61 -5.72
N LEU A 100 8.46 4.63 -6.50
CA LEU A 100 8.59 4.59 -7.96
C LEU A 100 10.05 4.66 -8.44
N ALA A 101 10.91 5.38 -7.72
CA ALA A 101 12.34 5.45 -8.03
C ALA A 101 13.06 4.11 -7.83
N GLU A 102 12.48 3.19 -7.05
CA GLU A 102 13.03 1.84 -6.86
C GLU A 102 12.85 0.91 -8.07
N GLU A 103 11.87 1.16 -8.95
CA GLU A 103 11.52 0.26 -10.06
C GLU A 103 12.71 -0.12 -10.97
N PRO A 104 13.64 0.79 -11.35
CA PRO A 104 14.78 0.45 -12.19
C PRO A 104 15.81 -0.46 -11.52
N PHE A 105 15.83 -0.53 -10.18
CA PHE A 105 16.79 -1.37 -9.44
C PHE A 105 16.38 -2.84 -9.38
N GLN A 106 15.13 -3.15 -9.69
CA GLN A 106 14.61 -4.51 -9.81
C GLN A 106 14.88 -5.41 -8.58
N PHE A 107 14.69 -4.89 -7.36
CA PHE A 107 14.94 -5.64 -6.11
C PHE A 107 14.18 -6.97 -6.02
N GLN A 108 13.08 -7.14 -6.75
CA GLN A 108 12.38 -8.43 -6.88
C GLN A 108 13.26 -9.56 -7.46
N LEU A 109 14.32 -9.23 -8.20
CA LEU A 109 15.28 -10.19 -8.75
C LEU A 109 16.37 -10.56 -7.73
N THR A 110 16.42 -9.88 -6.59
CA THR A 110 17.30 -10.17 -5.45
C THR A 110 16.48 -10.46 -4.18
N PRO A 111 15.61 -11.49 -4.19
CA PRO A 111 14.64 -11.73 -3.12
C PRO A 111 15.24 -12.30 -1.82
N ILE A 112 16.55 -12.56 -1.82
CA ILE A 112 17.28 -13.14 -0.69
C ILE A 112 18.51 -12.27 -0.45
N THR A 113 18.60 -11.74 0.76
CA THR A 113 19.78 -11.05 1.29
C THR A 113 20.00 -11.53 2.74
N GLN A 114 21.12 -11.13 3.36
CA GLN A 114 21.35 -11.46 4.77
C GLN A 114 20.30 -10.85 5.72
N GLN A 115 19.66 -9.76 5.29
CA GLN A 115 18.80 -8.92 6.12
C GLN A 115 17.30 -9.06 5.80
N ASN A 116 16.98 -9.46 4.57
CA ASN A 116 15.62 -9.51 4.04
C ASN A 116 15.43 -10.71 3.13
N GLY A 117 14.18 -11.17 3.03
CA GLY A 117 13.75 -12.20 2.09
C GLY A 117 12.78 -13.18 2.74
N LEU A 118 12.13 -14.00 1.92
CA LEU A 118 11.10 -14.94 2.40
C LEU A 118 11.63 -15.88 3.48
N HIS A 119 12.88 -16.34 3.35
CA HIS A 119 13.56 -17.18 4.34
C HIS A 119 13.72 -16.55 5.74
N ILE A 120 13.64 -15.22 5.86
CA ILE A 120 13.67 -14.50 7.14
C ILE A 120 12.25 -14.11 7.57
N GLY A 121 11.50 -13.46 6.68
CA GLY A 121 10.18 -12.90 7.01
C GLY A 121 9.10 -13.95 7.23
N PHE A 122 9.06 -15.03 6.43
CA PHE A 122 7.98 -16.01 6.51
C PHE A 122 7.95 -16.77 7.86
N PRO A 123 9.09 -17.27 8.40
CA PRO A 123 9.11 -17.85 9.74
C PRO A 123 8.68 -16.88 10.86
N GLN A 124 8.91 -15.58 10.68
CA GLN A 124 8.59 -14.54 11.67
C GLN A 124 7.10 -14.20 11.72
N ILE A 125 6.30 -14.56 10.71
CA ILE A 125 4.85 -14.33 10.70
C ILE A 125 4.18 -14.92 11.96
N ILE A 126 4.75 -15.99 12.52
CA ILE A 126 4.31 -16.65 13.76
C ILE A 126 4.23 -15.70 14.97
N GLU A 127 4.99 -14.60 14.96
CA GLU A 127 5.02 -13.61 16.04
C GLU A 127 3.74 -12.77 16.08
N SER A 128 3.06 -12.58 14.95
CA SER A 128 1.83 -11.79 14.82
C SER A 128 0.60 -12.59 14.40
N GLN A 129 0.77 -13.79 13.82
CA GLN A 129 -0.36 -14.59 13.35
C GLN A 129 -1.10 -15.23 14.54
N PRO A 130 -2.44 -15.10 14.62
CA PRO A 130 -3.21 -15.84 15.60
C PRO A 130 -3.13 -17.34 15.30
N LEU A 131 -2.92 -18.18 16.32
CA LEU A 131 -2.86 -19.65 16.20
C LEU A 131 -3.73 -20.33 17.26
N LYS A 132 -4.93 -19.81 17.49
CA LYS A 132 -5.82 -20.23 18.57
C LYS A 132 -6.85 -21.26 18.12
N LYS A 133 -7.17 -21.31 16.83
CA LYS A 133 -8.19 -22.18 16.23
C LYS A 133 -7.62 -22.91 15.02
N ALA A 134 -8.22 -24.05 14.68
CA ALA A 134 -7.83 -24.82 13.49
C ALA A 134 -8.09 -24.10 12.14
N ALA A 135 -8.88 -23.02 12.17
CA ALA A 135 -9.15 -22.18 11.00
C ALA A 135 -8.24 -20.94 10.94
N ASP A 136 -7.37 -20.76 11.95
CA ASP A 136 -6.35 -19.71 11.94
C ASP A 136 -5.09 -20.15 11.15
#